data_AF-A0A8H3XA67-F1
#
_entry.id   AF-A0A8H3XA67-F1
#
_cell.length_a   1.000
_cell.length_b   1.000
_cell.length_c   1.000
_cell.angle_alpha   90.00
_cell.angle_beta   90.00
_cell.angle_gamma   90.00
#
_symmetry.space_group_name_H-M   'P 1'
#
loop_
_entity.id
_entity.type
_entity.pdbx_description
1 polymer ?
#
loop_
_entity_poly.entity_id
_entity_poly.type
_entity_poly.pdbx_seq_one_letter_code
_entity_poly.pdbx_strand_id
1 'polypeptide(L)'
;MPIVFLSTSYNYAPVYRDYVQASKDEYGNDVRRAQKERDYYNNNIVKAVEDGKRNQITVNSQIPFKTFEGLAHIAYDWAQNVQIPYSPQQVGTLYFKSPRKVHLFGVCNKGNFPNAQQTNYVIDEAEMPNDGKQGKGVNCTLSLVWHAIRKYHRGEKKLVVTV
;
A
#
# COMPACT_ATOMS: atom_id res chain seq x y z
N MET A 1 0.21 -36.72 0.16
CA MET A 1 -0.28 -37.79 1.06
C MET A 1 -1.76 -37.99 0.77
N PRO A 2 -2.25 -39.21 0.50
CA PRO A 2 -3.68 -39.44 0.29
C PRO A 2 -4.40 -39.44 1.65
N ILE A 3 -5.59 -38.85 1.71
CA ILE A 3 -6.47 -38.90 2.89
C ILE A 3 -7.28 -40.19 2.80
N VAL A 4 -7.12 -41.09 3.78
CA VAL A 4 -7.90 -42.33 3.92
C VAL A 4 -9.03 -42.07 4.91
N PHE A 5 -10.29 -42.24 4.47
CA PHE A 5 -11.45 -42.12 5.35
C PHE A 5 -11.71 -43.46 6.04
N LEU A 6 -11.64 -43.49 7.37
CA LEU A 6 -12.10 -44.62 8.18
C LEU A 6 -13.63 -44.63 8.22
N SER A 7 -14.22 -45.82 8.09
CA SER A 7 -15.68 -46.04 8.11
C SER A 7 -16.26 -45.65 9.47
N THR A 8 -16.92 -44.50 9.54
CA THR A 8 -17.82 -44.13 10.63
C THR A 8 -19.26 -44.15 10.10
N SER A 9 -20.22 -44.53 10.94
CA SER A 9 -21.66 -44.64 10.62
C SER A 9 -22.35 -43.34 10.18
N TYR A 10 -21.62 -42.23 10.15
CA TYR A 10 -22.08 -40.93 9.65
C TYR A 10 -21.38 -40.60 8.33
N ASN A 11 -22.16 -40.38 7.27
CA ASN A 11 -21.66 -40.03 5.95
C ASN A 11 -21.31 -38.52 5.91
N TYR A 12 -20.04 -38.19 6.05
CA TYR A 12 -19.53 -36.81 5.97
C TYR A 12 -19.34 -36.28 4.54
N ALA A 13 -19.49 -37.12 3.52
CA ALA A 13 -19.30 -36.74 2.12
C ALA A 13 -20.18 -35.56 1.64
N PRO A 14 -21.48 -35.47 1.96
CA PRO A 14 -22.30 -34.32 1.58
C PRO A 14 -21.82 -33.03 2.26
N VAL A 15 -21.55 -33.07 3.57
CA VAL A 15 -21.06 -31.90 4.33
C VAL A 15 -19.73 -31.40 3.78
N TYR A 16 -18.81 -32.32 3.42
CA TYR A 16 -17.53 -31.96 2.81
C TYR A 16 -17.70 -31.35 1.41
N ARG A 17 -18.63 -31.87 0.59
CA ARG A 17 -18.92 -31.27 -0.72
C ARG A 17 -19.44 -29.85 -0.59
N ASP A 18 -20.38 -29.62 0.32
CA ASP A 18 -20.97 -28.30 0.56
C ASP A 18 -19.89 -27.32 1.05
N TYR A 19 -19.00 -27.75 1.95
CA TYR A 19 -17.86 -26.96 2.41
C TYR A 19 -16.91 -26.56 1.28
N VAL A 20 -16.54 -27.52 0.43
CA VAL A 20 -15.64 -27.27 -0.71
C VAL A 20 -16.29 -26.32 -1.72
N GLN A 21 -17.60 -26.46 -1.95
CA GLN A 21 -18.31 -25.59 -2.87
C GLN A 21 -18.41 -24.16 -2.31
N ALA A 22 -18.78 -23.99 -1.04
CA ALA A 22 -18.81 -22.69 -0.38
C ALA A 22 -17.43 -22.00 -0.41
N SER A 23 -16.36 -22.75 -0.14
CA SER A 23 -14.98 -22.23 -0.18
C SER A 23 -14.58 -21.77 -1.59
N LYS A 24 -15.00 -22.49 -2.64
CA LYS A 24 -14.77 -22.10 -4.04
C LYS A 24 -15.54 -20.85 -4.43
N ASP A 25 -16.79 -20.75 -3.98
CA ASP A 25 -17.65 -19.61 -4.26
C ASP A 25 -17.14 -18.34 -3.56
N GLU A 26 -16.70 -18.46 -2.30
CA GLU A 26 -16.04 -17.39 -1.54
C GLU A 26 -14.76 -16.93 -2.21
N TYR A 27 -13.85 -17.87 -2.55
CA TYR A 27 -12.64 -17.54 -3.29
C TYR A 27 -12.94 -16.85 -4.64
N GLY A 28 -13.96 -17.34 -5.37
CA GLY A 28 -14.42 -16.71 -6.61
C GLY A 28 -14.94 -15.28 -6.41
N ASN A 29 -15.60 -15.00 -5.28
CA ASN A 29 -16.03 -13.65 -4.91
C ASN A 29 -14.84 -12.74 -4.63
N ASP A 30 -13.87 -13.20 -3.86
CA ASP A 30 -12.68 -12.43 -3.51
C ASP A 30 -11.85 -12.07 -4.74
N VAL A 31 -11.67 -13.02 -5.66
CA VAL A 31 -10.98 -12.77 -6.93
C VAL A 31 -11.71 -11.70 -7.75
N ARG A 32 -13.04 -11.78 -7.86
CA ARG A 32 -13.85 -10.75 -8.57
C ARG A 32 -13.73 -9.38 -7.91
N ARG A 33 -13.70 -9.33 -6.57
CA ARG A 33 -13.56 -8.08 -5.82
C ARG A 33 -12.17 -7.46 -6.07
N ALA A 34 -11.11 -8.24 -5.94
CA ALA A 34 -9.75 -7.80 -6.21
C ALA A 34 -9.58 -7.28 -7.65
N GLN A 35 -10.24 -7.92 -8.61
CA GLN A 35 -10.22 -7.44 -10.00
C GLN A 35 -10.90 -6.07 -10.14
N LYS A 36 -12.08 -5.87 -9.53
CA LYS A 36 -12.76 -4.57 -9.56
C LYS A 36 -11.93 -3.46 -8.92
N GLU A 37 -11.28 -3.73 -7.80
CA GLU A 37 -10.40 -2.78 -7.11
C GLU A 37 -9.19 -2.42 -7.98
N ARG A 38 -8.59 -3.41 -8.66
CA ARG A 38 -7.49 -3.20 -9.61
C ARG A 38 -7.91 -2.39 -10.83
N ASP A 39 -9.08 -2.67 -11.40
CA ASP A 39 -9.62 -1.93 -12.54
C ASP A 39 -9.91 -0.48 -12.15
N TYR A 40 -10.50 -0.26 -10.96
CA TYR A 40 -10.72 1.07 -10.42
C TYR A 40 -9.40 1.86 -10.27
N TYR A 41 -8.37 1.24 -9.68
CA TYR A 41 -7.04 1.84 -9.55
C TYR A 41 -6.46 2.22 -10.92
N ASN A 42 -6.42 1.27 -11.87
CA ASN A 42 -5.84 1.47 -13.18
C ASN A 42 -6.56 2.57 -13.97
N ASN A 43 -7.90 2.59 -13.92
CA ASN A 43 -8.70 3.61 -14.58
C ASN A 43 -8.42 5.01 -14.03
N ASN A 44 -8.21 5.15 -12.72
CA ASN A 44 -7.85 6.44 -12.13
C ASN A 44 -6.42 6.87 -12.47
N ILE A 45 -5.48 5.93 -12.59
CA ILE A 45 -4.13 6.23 -13.08
C ILE A 45 -4.16 6.77 -14.50
N VAL A 46 -4.88 6.12 -15.42
CA VAL A 46 -4.99 6.57 -16.81
C VAL A 46 -5.52 8.00 -16.88
N LYS A 47 -6.62 8.29 -16.17
CA LYS A 47 -7.20 9.63 -16.09
C LYS A 47 -6.24 10.66 -15.51
N ALA A 48 -5.55 10.32 -14.41
CA ALA A 48 -4.60 11.22 -13.79
C ALA A 48 -3.41 11.53 -14.73
N VAL A 49 -2.94 10.54 -15.50
CA VAL A 49 -1.88 10.72 -16.49
C VAL A 49 -2.33 11.61 -17.65
N GLU A 50 -3.54 11.41 -18.17
CA GLU A 50 -4.12 12.25 -19.21
C GLU A 50 -4.29 13.71 -18.75
N ASP A 51 -4.79 13.90 -17.53
CA ASP A 51 -4.92 15.21 -16.91
C ASP A 51 -3.56 15.86 -16.65
N GLY A 52 -2.59 15.09 -16.18
CA GLY A 52 -1.22 15.53 -15.94
C GLY A 52 -0.51 16.02 -17.21
N LYS A 53 -0.73 15.36 -18.35
CA LYS A 53 -0.22 15.82 -19.67
C LYS A 53 -0.76 17.18 -20.09
N ARG A 54 -2.00 17.51 -19.70
CA ARG A 54 -2.64 18.81 -19.98
C ARG A 54 -2.18 19.89 -19.00
N ASN A 55 -1.60 19.51 -17.87
CA ASN A 55 -1.17 20.45 -16.84
C ASN A 55 0.19 21.06 -17.21
N GLN A 56 0.18 22.33 -17.62
CA GLN A 56 1.39 23.09 -17.97
C GLN A 56 2.11 23.68 -16.75
N ILE A 57 1.58 23.45 -15.54
CA ILE A 57 2.15 24.00 -14.31
C ILE A 57 3.47 23.28 -13.98
N THR A 58 4.54 24.07 -13.85
CA THR A 58 5.88 23.57 -13.53
C THR A 58 6.07 23.35 -12.03
N VAL A 59 6.76 22.25 -11.67
CA VAL A 59 6.92 21.70 -10.31
C VAL A 59 7.61 22.64 -9.32
N ASN A 60 8.30 23.68 -9.79
CA ASN A 60 9.14 24.55 -8.95
C ASN A 60 8.43 25.81 -8.42
N SER A 61 7.14 25.97 -8.71
CA SER A 61 6.34 27.08 -8.21
C SER A 61 5.64 26.67 -6.90
N GLN A 62 5.55 27.57 -5.92
CA GLN A 62 4.59 27.40 -4.82
C GLN A 62 3.18 27.54 -5.40
N ILE A 63 2.62 26.44 -5.87
CA ILE A 63 1.32 26.44 -6.56
C ILE A 63 0.21 26.38 -5.48
N PRO A 64 -0.80 27.25 -5.52
CA PRO A 64 -1.97 27.08 -4.67
C PRO A 64 -2.69 25.77 -4.99
N PHE A 65 -3.33 25.14 -4.01
CA PHE A 65 -4.23 24.03 -4.28
C PHE A 65 -5.40 24.49 -5.17
N LYS A 66 -5.98 23.54 -5.94
CA LYS A 66 -7.23 23.74 -6.71
C LYS A 66 -7.16 24.78 -7.85
N THR A 67 -5.99 24.99 -8.45
CA THR A 67 -5.78 25.86 -9.61
C THR A 67 -6.02 25.18 -10.96
N PHE A 68 -5.96 23.84 -11.03
CA PHE A 68 -6.09 23.06 -12.26
C PHE A 68 -7.30 22.11 -12.20
N GLU A 69 -8.12 22.15 -13.24
CA GLU A 69 -9.26 21.22 -13.41
C GLU A 69 -8.76 19.87 -13.93
N GLY A 70 -8.24 19.07 -13.00
CA GLY A 70 -7.80 17.71 -13.25
C GLY A 70 -7.76 16.85 -12.00
N LEU A 71 -7.38 15.59 -12.21
CA LEU A 71 -7.31 14.53 -11.22
C LEU A 71 -5.86 14.21 -10.84
N ALA A 72 -5.56 14.29 -9.55
CA ALA A 72 -4.38 13.66 -8.96
C ALA A 72 -4.75 12.29 -8.40
N HIS A 73 -3.87 11.30 -8.58
CA HIS A 73 -4.01 9.99 -7.99
C HIS A 73 -2.79 9.65 -7.14
N ILE A 74 -3.02 9.37 -5.86
CA ILE A 74 -1.98 8.97 -4.90
C ILE A 74 -2.35 7.59 -4.35
N ALA A 75 -1.37 6.70 -4.33
CA ALA A 75 -1.47 5.40 -3.69
C ALA A 75 -0.49 5.33 -2.51
N TYR A 76 -0.87 4.71 -1.41
CA TYR A 76 0.04 4.51 -0.29
C TYR A 76 -0.11 3.13 0.35
N ASP A 77 0.97 2.61 0.93
CA ASP A 77 0.91 1.34 1.66
C ASP A 77 1.99 1.26 2.75
N TRP A 78 1.71 0.45 3.78
CA TRP A 78 2.65 0.08 4.83
C TRP A 78 3.21 -1.32 4.59
N ALA A 79 4.53 -1.44 4.54
CA ALA A 79 5.15 -2.77 4.54
C ALA A 79 4.83 -3.52 5.84
N GLN A 80 4.48 -4.80 5.73
CA GLN A 80 4.00 -5.58 6.88
C GLN A 80 5.09 -5.82 7.94
N ASN A 81 6.33 -6.08 7.53
CA ASN A 81 7.48 -6.25 8.43
C ASN A 81 8.78 -6.02 7.66
N VAL A 82 9.61 -5.07 8.10
CA VAL A 82 10.90 -4.77 7.47
C VAL A 82 11.99 -4.79 8.55
N GLN A 83 13.03 -5.56 8.28
CA GLN A 83 14.19 -5.66 9.13
C GLN A 83 15.42 -5.40 8.27
N ILE A 84 16.24 -4.43 8.67
CA ILE A 84 17.45 -4.06 7.96
C ILE A 84 18.67 -4.61 8.72
N PRO A 85 19.73 -5.04 8.01
CA PRO A 85 20.97 -5.40 8.67
C PRO A 85 21.50 -4.23 9.51
N TYR A 86 21.88 -4.50 10.76
CA TYR A 86 22.36 -3.48 11.68
C TYR A 86 23.50 -4.04 12.53
N SER A 87 24.63 -3.33 12.58
CA SER A 87 25.71 -3.59 13.53
C SER A 87 26.33 -2.27 13.98
N PRO A 88 26.20 -1.88 15.26
CA PRO A 88 26.80 -0.65 15.74
C PRO A 88 28.32 -0.75 15.98
N GLN A 89 28.94 -1.94 15.90
CA GLN A 89 30.33 -2.18 16.35
C GLN A 89 31.05 -3.31 15.55
N GLN A 90 30.86 -3.43 14.23
CA GLN A 90 31.43 -4.59 13.52
C GLN A 90 32.96 -4.51 13.36
N VAL A 91 33.69 -5.26 14.18
CA VAL A 91 35.11 -5.59 13.97
C VAL A 91 35.19 -7.08 13.60
N GLY A 92 35.16 -7.41 12.30
CA GLY A 92 35.37 -8.77 11.80
C GLY A 92 34.28 -9.33 10.86
N THR A 93 34.60 -10.46 10.23
CA THR A 93 33.87 -11.14 9.13
C THR A 93 32.63 -11.95 9.56
N LEU A 94 32.16 -11.80 10.80
CA LEU A 94 31.05 -12.60 11.33
C LEU A 94 29.73 -11.81 11.40
N TYR A 95 28.67 -12.48 10.94
CA TYR A 95 27.30 -12.03 10.69
C TYR A 95 26.66 -11.09 11.74
N PHE A 96 25.74 -10.24 11.27
CA PHE A 96 24.92 -9.32 12.08
C PHE A 96 24.25 -10.02 13.28
N LYS A 97 24.49 -9.54 14.51
CA LYS A 97 23.94 -10.14 15.75
C LYS A 97 22.41 -10.07 15.84
N SER A 98 21.79 -9.01 15.33
CA SER A 98 20.33 -8.86 15.27
C SER A 98 19.95 -7.75 14.28
N PRO A 99 19.02 -7.98 13.34
CA PRO A 99 18.60 -6.94 12.40
C PRO A 99 17.74 -5.88 13.10
N ARG A 100 17.83 -4.63 12.65
CA ARG A 100 17.07 -3.50 13.18
C ARG A 100 15.70 -3.48 12.53
N LYS A 101 14.66 -3.50 13.35
CA LYS A 101 13.27 -3.37 12.88
C LYS A 101 13.01 -1.93 12.48
N VAL A 102 12.39 -1.77 11.32
CA VAL A 102 11.97 -0.47 10.80
C VAL A 102 10.57 -0.59 10.22
N HIS A 103 9.86 0.53 10.20
CA HIS A 103 8.61 0.65 9.48
C HIS A 103 8.87 1.33 8.13
N LEU A 104 8.41 0.70 7.06
CA LEU A 104 8.47 1.25 5.72
C LEU A 104 7.07 1.67 5.27
N PHE A 105 6.95 2.93 4.86
CA PHE A 105 5.73 3.49 4.29
C PHE A 105 6.03 4.02 2.90
N GLY A 106 5.29 3.58 1.89
CA GLY A 106 5.45 4.03 0.51
C GLY A 106 4.28 4.92 0.10
N VAL A 107 4.56 6.05 -0.54
CA VAL A 107 3.55 6.85 -1.23
C VAL A 107 3.95 7.07 -2.68
N CYS A 108 3.08 6.66 -3.60
CA CYS A 108 3.30 6.67 -5.02
C CYS A 108 2.32 7.60 -5.72
N ASN A 109 2.84 8.48 -6.59
CA ASN A 109 2.05 9.28 -7.51
C ASN A 109 2.45 8.91 -8.95
N LYS A 110 1.81 7.85 -9.48
CA LYS A 110 1.97 7.43 -10.87
C LYS A 110 1.17 8.29 -11.86
N GLY A 111 0.18 9.04 -11.38
CA GLY A 111 -0.63 9.93 -12.21
C GLY A 111 0.13 11.14 -12.75
N ASN A 112 1.28 11.45 -12.15
CA ASN A 112 2.02 12.67 -12.42
C ASN A 112 2.92 12.59 -13.66
N PHE A 113 2.38 12.49 -14.86
CA PHE A 113 3.18 12.44 -16.08
C PHE A 113 3.90 13.78 -16.35
N PRO A 114 5.14 13.77 -16.88
CA PRO A 114 6.02 12.62 -17.10
C PRO A 114 6.77 12.14 -15.84
N ASN A 115 6.70 12.90 -14.74
CA ASN A 115 7.50 12.69 -13.54
C ASN A 115 6.75 11.88 -12.47
N ALA A 116 6.48 10.61 -12.76
CA ALA A 116 5.98 9.70 -11.73
C ALA A 116 6.95 9.66 -10.55
N GLN A 117 6.45 9.81 -9.33
CA GLN A 117 7.28 9.91 -8.13
C GLN A 117 6.83 8.93 -7.07
N GLN A 118 7.79 8.37 -6.35
CA GLN A 118 7.57 7.53 -5.18
C GLN A 118 8.43 8.05 -4.03
N THR A 119 7.82 8.20 -2.86
CA THR A 119 8.50 8.59 -1.63
C THR A 119 8.33 7.44 -0.67
N ASN A 120 9.45 6.87 -0.25
CA ASN A 120 9.49 5.82 0.75
C ASN A 120 10.03 6.41 2.05
N TYR A 121 9.27 6.28 3.13
CA TYR A 121 9.66 6.69 4.46
C TYR A 121 10.16 5.46 5.21
N VAL A 122 11.38 5.54 5.72
CA VAL A 122 11.95 4.55 6.62
C VAL A 122 11.91 5.17 8.01
N ILE A 123 11.13 4.58 8.91
CA ILE A 123 10.90 5.08 10.25
C ILE A 123 11.43 4.04 11.22
N ASP A 124 12.27 4.47 12.15
CA ASP A 124 12.72 3.56 13.19
C ASP A 124 11.58 3.17 14.13
N GLU A 125 11.57 1.93 14.60
CA GLU A 125 10.63 1.50 15.64
C GLU A 125 10.77 2.35 16.92
N ALA A 126 11.99 2.79 17.26
CA ALA A 126 12.26 3.66 18.40
C ALA A 126 11.78 5.11 18.22
N GLU A 127 11.59 5.57 16.98
CA GLU A 127 11.13 6.93 16.65
C GLU A 127 9.61 7.00 16.48
N MET A 128 8.90 5.87 16.58
CA MET A 128 7.44 5.87 16.51
C MET A 128 6.82 6.60 17.71
N PRO A 129 5.80 7.44 17.48
CA PRO A 129 5.10 8.16 18.56
C PRO A 129 4.64 7.20 19.66
N ASN A 130 4.98 7.54 20.90
CA ASN A 130 4.77 6.68 22.06
C ASN A 130 3.36 6.87 22.64
N ASP A 131 2.32 6.80 21.82
CA ASP A 131 0.90 6.95 22.23
C ASP A 131 0.37 5.69 22.95
N GLY A 132 1.24 4.97 23.68
CA GLY A 132 0.92 3.69 24.31
C GLY A 132 0.75 2.51 23.33
N LYS A 133 0.97 2.74 22.03
CA LYS A 133 0.99 1.72 20.97
C LYS A 133 2.17 1.99 20.06
N GLN A 134 3.32 1.37 20.32
CA GLN A 134 4.42 1.32 19.35
C GLN A 134 3.89 0.69 18.05
N GLY A 135 3.58 1.49 17.04
CA GLY A 135 2.98 0.96 15.82
C GLY A 135 2.49 2.00 14.81
N LYS A 136 1.97 1.47 13.70
CA LYS A 136 1.40 2.19 12.55
C LYS A 136 0.14 2.96 12.95
N GLY A 137 0.31 4.07 13.66
CA GLY A 137 -0.81 4.91 14.11
C GLY A 137 -1.51 5.59 12.94
N VAL A 138 -2.81 5.86 13.12
CA VAL A 138 -3.62 6.59 12.13
C VAL A 138 -3.07 7.99 11.90
N ASN A 139 -2.70 8.71 12.97
CA ASN A 139 -2.14 10.06 12.89
C ASN A 139 -0.81 10.10 12.13
N CYS A 140 0.05 9.09 12.35
CA CYS A 140 1.31 8.95 11.62
C CYS A 140 1.04 8.76 10.12
N THR A 141 0.15 7.82 9.76
CA THR A 141 -0.23 7.56 8.36
C THR A 141 -0.80 8.81 7.70
N LEU A 142 -1.73 9.50 8.35
CA LEU A 142 -2.32 10.75 7.83
C LEU A 142 -1.25 11.83 7.61
N SER A 143 -0.30 11.97 8.53
CA SER A 143 0.79 12.95 8.41
C SER A 143 1.70 12.64 7.22
N LEU A 144 2.06 11.37 7.01
CA LEU A 144 2.91 10.93 5.90
C LEU A 144 2.20 11.10 4.54
N VAL A 145 0.92 10.75 4.47
CA VAL A 145 0.09 10.96 3.25
C VAL A 145 -0.09 12.44 2.98
N TRP A 146 -0.36 13.25 4.00
CA TRP A 146 -0.49 14.69 3.85
C TRP A 146 0.79 15.35 3.35
N HIS A 147 1.94 14.96 3.91
CA HIS A 147 3.24 15.42 3.42
C HIS A 147 3.44 15.06 1.93
N ALA A 148 3.08 13.85 1.52
CA ALA A 148 3.16 13.44 0.13
C ALA A 148 2.20 14.24 -0.79
N ILE A 149 0.96 14.51 -0.35
CA ILE A 149 0.02 15.39 -1.08
C ILE A 149 0.64 16.77 -1.28
N ARG A 150 1.22 17.36 -0.22
CA ARG A 150 1.89 18.66 -0.29
C ARG A 150 3.13 18.66 -1.19
N LYS A 151 3.83 17.54 -1.30
CA LYS A 151 4.99 17.40 -2.17
C LYS A 151 4.60 17.21 -3.64
N TYR A 152 3.50 16.53 -3.88
CA TYR A 152 3.14 16.05 -5.22
C TYR A 152 2.08 16.87 -5.94
N HIS A 153 1.32 17.73 -5.25
CA HIS A 153 0.26 18.49 -5.89
C HIS A 153 0.81 19.39 -6.99
N ARG A 154 0.05 19.49 -8.08
CA ARG A 154 0.22 20.49 -9.14
C ARG A 154 -1.03 21.31 -9.34
N GLY A 155 -1.80 21.49 -8.26
CA GLY A 155 -2.99 22.33 -8.24
C GLY A 155 -4.28 21.62 -8.63
N GLU A 156 -4.28 20.29 -8.75
CA GLU A 156 -5.45 19.50 -9.11
C GLU A 156 -6.61 19.75 -8.13
N LYS A 157 -7.83 19.91 -8.67
CA LYS A 157 -9.04 20.07 -7.87
C LYS A 157 -9.57 18.76 -7.32
N LYS A 158 -9.30 17.64 -7.99
CA LYS A 158 -9.76 16.30 -7.61
C LYS A 158 -8.55 15.48 -7.17
N LEU A 159 -8.65 14.89 -5.99
CA LEU A 159 -7.66 13.96 -5.45
C LEU A 159 -8.34 12.62 -5.19
N VAL A 160 -7.80 11.56 -5.77
CA VAL A 160 -8.18 10.18 -5.45
C VAL A 160 -7.02 9.55 -4.69
N VAL A 161 -7.35 8.94 -3.55
CA VAL A 161 -6.39 8.24 -2.71
C VAL A 161 -6.79 6.78 -2.65
N THR A 162 -5.84 5.89 -2.96
CA THR A 162 -6.01 4.44 -2.91
C THR A 162 -4.98 3.81 -1.97
N VAL A 163 -5.33 2.66 -1.39
CA VAL A 163 -4.48 1.83 -0.54
C VAL A 163 -4.23 0.51 -1.26
#